data_AF-A0A971MRK0-F1
#
_entry.id   AF-A0A971MRK0-F1
#
_cell.length_a   1.000
_cell.length_b   1.000
_cell.length_c   1.000
_cell.angle_alpha   90.00
_cell.angle_beta   90.00
_cell.angle_gamma   90.00
#
_symmetry.space_group_name_H-M   'P 1'
#
loop_
_entity.id
_entity.type
_entity.pdbx_description
1 polymer ?
#
loop_
_entity_poly.entity_id
_entity_poly.type
_entity_poly.pdbx_seq_one_letter_code
_entity_poly.pdbx_strand_id
1 'polypeptide(L)'
;MTNLFNKKEINRLVLFFLVGGINTVFGYSLYALFLYLGIHYTLASLFSTIGGVLFNFKTTGVIVFKNHNNKLLMKFIGVYAITYLLNIGCLRIFDIFNVNMYLAGAIVLIPVALIAYTLQKRFVFGG
;
A
#
# COMPACT_ATOMS: atom_id res chain seq x y z
N MET A 1 -18.36 -26.07 2.50
CA MET A 1 -16.97 -25.67 2.22
C MET A 1 -16.98 -24.70 1.06
N THR A 2 -16.97 -23.41 1.39
CA THR A 2 -17.13 -22.28 0.46
C THR A 2 -15.92 -22.22 -0.47
N ASN A 3 -16.15 -22.17 -1.78
CA ASN A 3 -15.13 -21.92 -2.81
C ASN A 3 -14.32 -20.66 -2.44
N LEU A 4 -13.17 -20.87 -1.80
CA LEU A 4 -12.35 -19.82 -1.18
C LEU A 4 -11.65 -18.91 -2.19
N PHE A 5 -11.72 -19.22 -3.48
CA PHE A 5 -11.15 -18.40 -4.55
C PHE A 5 -12.07 -18.35 -5.78
N ASN A 6 -13.00 -17.40 -5.79
CA ASN A 6 -13.67 -17.02 -7.03
C ASN A 6 -12.64 -16.35 -7.96
N LYS A 7 -12.63 -16.69 -9.27
CA LYS A 7 -11.73 -16.11 -10.29
C LYS A 7 -11.67 -14.58 -10.24
N LYS A 8 -12.81 -13.94 -9.90
CA LYS A 8 -12.91 -12.48 -9.72
C LYS A 8 -12.04 -11.94 -8.57
N GLU A 9 -11.90 -12.69 -7.49
CA GLU A 9 -11.11 -12.29 -6.32
C GLU A 9 -9.62 -12.48 -6.54
N ILE A 10 -9.21 -13.58 -7.20
CA ILE A 10 -7.81 -13.75 -7.62
C ILE A 10 -7.40 -12.59 -8.55
N ASN A 11 -8.24 -12.24 -9.54
CA ASN A 11 -7.94 -11.12 -10.43
C ASN A 11 -7.77 -9.80 -9.69
N ARG A 12 -8.60 -9.51 -8.67
CA ARG A 12 -8.47 -8.29 -7.87
C ARG A 12 -7.18 -8.30 -7.05
N LEU A 13 -6.81 -9.43 -6.46
CA LEU A 13 -5.57 -9.57 -5.72
C LEU A 13 -4.34 -9.39 -6.62
N VAL A 14 -4.34 -9.99 -7.81
CA VAL A 14 -3.27 -9.78 -8.81
C VAL A 14 -3.19 -8.31 -9.24
N LEU A 15 -4.34 -7.70 -9.54
CA LEU A 15 -4.40 -6.26 -9.86
C LEU A 15 -3.90 -5.41 -8.68
N PHE A 16 -4.17 -5.79 -7.44
CA PHE A 16 -3.69 -5.08 -6.26
C PHE A 16 -2.16 -5.09 -6.17
N PHE A 17 -1.51 -6.24 -6.41
CA PHE A 17 -0.04 -6.30 -6.46
C PHE A 17 0.54 -5.52 -7.64
N LEU A 18 -0.06 -5.64 -8.84
CA LEU A 18 0.37 -4.90 -10.03
C LEU A 18 0.25 -3.38 -9.83
N VAL A 19 -0.91 -2.92 -9.35
CA VAL A 19 -1.16 -1.51 -9.03
C VAL A 19 -0.24 -1.06 -7.90
N GLY A 20 0.03 -1.90 -6.90
CA GLY A 20 1.03 -1.65 -5.87
C GLY A 20 2.41 -1.34 -6.46
N GLY A 21 2.89 -2.17 -7.40
CA GLY A 21 4.15 -1.93 -8.12
C GLY A 21 4.15 -0.62 -8.90
N ILE A 22 3.09 -0.34 -9.66
CA ILE A 22 2.94 0.93 -10.40
C ILE A 22 2.99 2.14 -9.45
N ASN A 23 2.35 2.04 -8.29
CA ASN A 23 2.35 3.10 -7.29
C ASN A 23 3.72 3.34 -6.67
N THR A 24 4.48 2.28 -6.41
CA THR A 24 5.86 2.40 -5.92
C THR A 24 6.74 3.11 -6.95
N VAL A 25 6.64 2.72 -8.22
CA VAL A 25 7.37 3.37 -9.31
C VAL A 25 6.97 4.84 -9.42
N PHE A 26 5.68 5.16 -9.37
CA PHE A 26 5.19 6.53 -9.43
C PHE A 26 5.70 7.38 -8.24
N GLY A 27 5.57 6.90 -7.01
CA GLY A 27 6.03 7.60 -5.82
C GLY A 27 7.53 7.86 -5.83
N TYR A 28 8.33 6.87 -6.23
CA TYR A 28 9.78 7.03 -6.38
C TYR A 28 10.13 8.01 -7.50
N SER A 29 9.42 7.97 -8.63
CA SER A 29 9.62 8.90 -9.75
C SER A 29 9.32 10.34 -9.33
N LEU A 30 8.27 10.55 -8.52
CA LEU A 30 7.93 11.85 -7.98
C LEU A 30 9.02 12.37 -7.02
N TYR A 31 9.52 11.48 -6.16
CA TYR A 31 10.64 11.79 -5.27
C TYR A 31 11.91 12.18 -6.06
N ALA A 32 12.29 11.37 -7.05
CA ALA A 32 13.45 11.60 -7.90
C ALA A 32 13.31 12.91 -8.70
N LEU A 33 12.10 13.21 -9.21
CA LEU A 33 11.81 14.46 -9.89
C LEU A 33 12.01 15.68 -8.97
N PHE A 34 11.51 15.62 -7.73
CA PHE A 34 11.70 16.73 -6.79
C PHE A 34 13.17 16.94 -6.41
N LEU A 35 13.93 15.86 -6.22
CA LEU A 35 15.38 15.97 -6.03
C LEU A 35 16.08 16.58 -7.24
N TYR A 36 15.70 16.17 -8.46
CA TYR A 36 16.23 16.72 -9.70
C TYR A 36 15.96 18.22 -9.84
N LEU A 37 14.81 18.69 -9.36
CA LEU A 37 14.45 20.11 -9.30
C LEU A 37 15.18 20.89 -8.18
N GLY A 38 16.06 20.24 -7.42
CA GLY A 38 16.84 20.87 -6.34
C GLY A 38 16.07 21.05 -5.03
N ILE A 39 14.91 20.40 -4.87
CA ILE A 39 14.14 20.44 -3.62
C ILE A 39 14.86 19.61 -2.56
N HIS A 40 14.92 20.12 -1.33
CA HIS A 40 15.51 19.41 -0.20
C HIS A 40 14.83 18.06 0.05
N TYR A 41 15.61 17.01 0.34
CA TYR A 41 15.12 15.62 0.42
C TYR A 41 13.92 15.45 1.37
N THR A 42 13.87 16.20 2.46
CA THR A 42 12.75 16.20 3.41
C THR A 42 11.44 16.62 2.76
N LEU A 43 11.46 17.71 1.98
CA LEU A 43 10.29 18.23 1.28
C LEU A 43 9.96 17.35 0.07
N ALA A 44 10.98 16.88 -0.65
CA ALA A 44 10.81 15.93 -1.74
C ALA A 44 10.08 14.66 -1.26
N SER A 45 10.52 14.09 -0.14
CA SER A 45 9.90 12.91 0.49
C SER A 45 8.47 13.17 0.95
N LEU A 46 8.22 14.35 1.54
CA LEU A 46 6.88 14.72 1.98
C LEU A 46 5.90 14.85 0.80
N PHE A 47 6.26 15.61 -0.24
CA PHE A 47 5.41 15.80 -1.40
C PHE A 47 5.24 14.51 -2.22
N SER A 48 6.30 13.71 -2.36
CA SER A 48 6.21 12.41 -3.03
C SER A 48 5.33 11.43 -2.27
N THR A 49 5.36 11.46 -0.94
CA THR A 49 4.49 10.62 -0.10
C THR A 49 3.03 11.03 -0.24
N ILE A 50 2.72 12.34 -0.14
CA ILE A 50 1.35 12.83 -0.31
C ILE A 50 0.84 12.50 -1.72
N GLY A 51 1.60 12.84 -2.76
CA GLY A 51 1.24 12.54 -4.15
C GLY A 51 1.09 11.05 -4.41
N GLY A 52 2.00 10.23 -3.88
CA GLY A 52 1.97 8.78 -3.97
C GLY A 52 0.76 8.16 -3.29
N VAL A 53 0.38 8.60 -2.09
CA VAL A 53 -0.81 8.12 -1.38
C VAL A 53 -2.09 8.49 -2.11
N LEU A 54 -2.18 9.72 -2.63
CA LEU A 54 -3.34 10.18 -3.42
C LEU A 54 -3.47 9.40 -4.74
N PHE A 55 -2.36 9.20 -5.44
CA PHE A 55 -2.32 8.38 -6.64
C PHE A 55 -2.70 6.94 -6.33
N ASN A 56 -2.15 6.35 -5.25
CA ASN A 56 -2.47 4.99 -4.82
C ASN A 56 -3.94 4.81 -4.47
N PHE A 57 -4.54 5.75 -3.73
CA PHE A 57 -5.97 5.73 -3.45
C PHE A 57 -6.78 5.68 -4.74
N LYS A 58 -6.45 6.53 -5.72
CA LYS A 58 -7.19 6.60 -6.97
C LYS A 58 -6.98 5.37 -7.85
N THR A 59 -5.75 4.92 -8.04
CA THR A 59 -5.45 3.74 -8.84
C THR A 59 -6.03 2.48 -8.21
N THR A 60 -5.91 2.31 -6.89
CA THR A 60 -6.40 1.12 -6.21
C THR A 60 -7.92 1.12 -6.15
N GLY A 61 -8.54 2.27 -5.84
CA GLY A 61 -9.99 2.42 -5.86
C GLY A 61 -10.60 2.15 -7.25
N VAL A 62 -10.07 2.78 -8.30
CA VAL A 62 -10.63 2.69 -9.66
C VAL A 62 -10.28 1.39 -10.36
N ILE A 63 -9.01 0.94 -10.31
CA ILE A 63 -8.53 -0.21 -11.09
C ILE A 63 -8.86 -1.53 -10.37
N VAL A 64 -8.60 -1.61 -9.06
CA VAL A 64 -8.78 -2.86 -8.29
C VAL A 64 -10.25 -3.02 -7.86
N PHE A 65 -10.83 -1.97 -7.30
CA PHE A 65 -12.17 -2.04 -6.68
C PHE A 65 -13.29 -1.44 -7.54
N LYS A 66 -12.98 -0.78 -8.67
CA LYS A 66 -13.94 -0.10 -9.56
C LYS A 66 -14.82 0.93 -8.85
N ASN A 67 -14.30 1.61 -7.84
CA ASN A 67 -14.99 2.61 -7.04
C ASN A 67 -14.35 3.99 -7.23
N HIS A 68 -15.19 5.00 -7.48
CA HIS A 68 -14.78 6.39 -7.77
C HIS A 68 -15.09 7.35 -6.61
N ASN A 69 -15.54 6.85 -5.46
CA ASN A 69 -15.97 7.68 -4.35
C ASN A 69 -14.78 8.26 -3.56
N ASN A 70 -14.48 9.54 -3.79
CA ASN A 70 -13.39 10.24 -3.11
C ASN A 70 -13.60 10.42 -1.60
N LYS A 71 -14.84 10.26 -1.08
CA LYS A 71 -15.11 10.30 0.37
C LYS A 71 -14.42 9.16 1.13
N LEU A 72 -13.98 8.12 0.41
CA LEU A 72 -13.27 6.98 0.98
C LEU A 72 -11.81 7.26 1.31
N LEU A 73 -11.26 8.42 0.91
CA LEU A 73 -9.87 8.78 1.14
C LEU A 73 -9.49 8.72 2.63
N MET A 74 -10.33 9.24 3.52
CA MET A 74 -10.06 9.19 4.97
C MET A 74 -9.99 7.75 5.49
N LYS A 75 -10.90 6.87 5.02
CA LYS A 75 -10.87 5.45 5.38
C LYS A 75 -9.62 4.76 4.85
N PHE A 76 -9.21 5.10 3.63
CA PHE A 76 -8.00 4.56 3.01
C PHE A 76 -6.74 4.96 3.78
N ILE A 77 -6.61 6.24 4.16
CA ILE A 77 -5.52 6.73 5.01
C ILE A 77 -5.51 5.98 6.35
N GLY A 78 -6.69 5.76 6.95
CA GLY A 78 -6.81 4.97 8.18
C GLY A 78 -6.28 3.54 8.03
N VAL A 79 -6.62 2.84 6.94
CA VAL A 79 -6.08 1.50 6.66
C VAL A 79 -4.57 1.54 6.41
N TYR A 80 -4.07 2.57 5.72
CA TYR A 80 -2.63 2.79 5.55
C TYR A 80 -1.89 2.95 6.88
N ALA A 81 -2.44 3.75 7.79
CA ALA A 81 -1.88 3.94 9.12
C ALA A 81 -1.85 2.62 9.92
N ILE A 82 -2.95 1.85 9.91
CA ILE A 82 -3.03 0.55 10.59
C ILE A 82 -2.01 -0.44 10.02
N THR A 83 -1.91 -0.53 8.70
CA THR A 83 -0.98 -1.48 8.04
C THR A 83 0.47 -1.08 8.22
N TYR A 84 0.78 0.22 8.31
CA TYR A 84 2.11 0.71 8.69
C TYR A 84 2.49 0.32 10.11
N LEU A 85 1.60 0.53 11.09
CA LEU A 85 1.83 0.10 12.47
C LEU A 85 2.02 -1.41 12.59
N LEU A 86 1.23 -2.18 11.83
CA LEU A 86 1.37 -3.64 11.77
C LEU A 86 2.72 -4.05 11.16
N ASN A 87 3.16 -3.38 10.09
CA ASN A 87 4.45 -3.63 9.46
C ASN A 87 5.61 -3.41 10.46
N ILE A 88 5.63 -2.26 11.14
CA ILE A 88 6.66 -1.96 12.15
C ILE A 88 6.59 -2.93 13.32
N GLY A 89 5.38 -3.26 13.80
CA GLY A 89 5.18 -4.22 14.88
C GLY A 89 5.77 -5.59 14.52
N CYS A 90 5.52 -6.09 13.31
CA CYS A 90 6.11 -7.32 12.81
C CYS A 90 7.64 -7.22 12.71
N LEU A 91 8.17 -6.14 12.14
CA LEU A 91 9.62 -5.93 12.04
C LEU A 91 10.28 -5.90 13.42
N ARG A 92 9.65 -5.28 14.41
CA ARG A 92 10.16 -5.24 15.79
C ARG A 92 10.20 -6.62 16.43
N ILE A 93 9.23 -7.49 16.14
CA ILE A 93 9.26 -8.89 16.59
C ILE A 93 10.49 -9.59 15.99
N PHE A 94 10.73 -9.48 14.68
CA PHE A 94 11.90 -10.07 14.02
C PHE A 94 13.23 -9.52 14.54
N ASP A 95 13.27 -8.22 14.86
CA ASP A 95 14.42 -7.54 15.45
C ASP A 95 14.77 -8.11 16.84
N ILE A 96 13.76 -8.38 17.68
CA ILE A 96 13.96 -9.04 18.99
C ILE A 96 14.60 -10.43 18.83
N PHE A 97 14.28 -11.14 17.74
CA PHE A 97 14.88 -12.43 17.39
C PHE A 97 16.22 -12.32 16.64
N ASN A 98 16.80 -11.12 16.50
CA ASN A 98 18.03 -10.86 15.74
C ASN A 98 17.99 -11.38 14.29
N VAL A 99 16.80 -11.42 13.68
CA VAL A 99 16.67 -11.77 12.27
C VAL A 99 17.14 -10.61 11.41
N ASN A 100 17.86 -10.92 10.33
CA ASN A 100 18.29 -9.91 9.36
C ASN A 100 17.09 -9.07 8.88
N MET A 101 17.17 -7.74 9.04
CA MET A 101 16.05 -6.83 8.74
C MET A 101 15.64 -6.81 7.26
N TYR A 102 16.56 -7.10 6.33
CA TYR A 102 16.22 -7.23 4.91
C TYR A 102 15.34 -8.46 4.67
N LEU A 103 15.69 -9.59 5.31
CA LEU A 103 14.87 -10.81 5.28
C LEU A 103 13.54 -10.60 6.00
N ALA A 104 13.55 -9.96 7.16
CA ALA A 104 12.33 -9.63 7.90
C ALA A 104 11.39 -8.77 7.06
N GLY A 105 11.90 -7.73 6.40
CA GLY A 105 11.13 -6.89 5.47
C GLY A 105 10.50 -7.68 4.34
N ALA A 106 11.26 -8.57 3.70
CA ALA A 106 10.76 -9.42 2.62
C ALA A 106 9.66 -10.39 3.09
N ILE A 107 9.84 -11.02 4.26
CA ILE A 107 8.86 -11.93 4.85
C ILE A 107 7.58 -11.18 5.25
N VAL A 108 7.71 -10.00 5.85
CA VAL A 108 6.58 -9.19 6.35
C VAL A 108 5.81 -8.52 5.20
N LEU A 109 6.45 -8.26 4.06
CA LEU A 109 5.84 -7.60 2.91
C LEU A 109 4.57 -8.30 2.44
N ILE A 110 4.62 -9.62 2.22
CA ILE A 110 3.49 -10.38 1.66
C ILE A 110 2.31 -10.46 2.64
N PRO A 111 2.47 -10.86 3.92
CA PRO A 111 1.40 -10.86 4.90
C PRO A 111 0.76 -9.49 5.10
N VAL A 112 1.57 -8.42 5.21
CA VAL A 112 1.04 -7.06 5.36
C VAL A 112 0.25 -6.63 4.14
N ALA A 113 0.73 -6.94 2.93
CA ALA A 113 0.01 -6.62 1.69
C ALA A 113 -1.34 -7.35 1.61
N LEU A 114 -1.42 -8.61 2.04
CA LEU A 114 -2.68 -9.37 2.10
C LEU A 114 -3.65 -8.77 3.14
N ILE A 115 -3.16 -8.38 4.31
CA ILE A 115 -3.95 -7.69 5.33
C ILE A 115 -4.44 -6.33 4.78
N ALA A 116 -3.58 -5.57 4.12
CA ALA A 116 -3.94 -4.31 3.49
C ALA A 116 -5.05 -4.50 2.45
N TYR A 117 -4.92 -5.49 1.55
CA TYR A 117 -5.96 -5.82 0.57
C TYR A 117 -7.29 -6.16 1.23
N THR A 118 -7.29 -7.02 2.25
CA THR A 118 -8.52 -7.43 2.93
C THR A 118 -9.18 -6.27 3.70
N LEU A 119 -8.40 -5.43 4.36
CA LEU A 119 -8.90 -4.24 5.06
C LEU A 119 -9.47 -3.23 4.07
N GLN A 120 -8.77 -2.94 2.97
CA GLN A 120 -9.27 -2.02 1.94
C GLN A 120 -10.55 -2.56 1.30
N LYS A 121 -10.59 -3.85 0.97
CA LYS A 121 -11.78 -4.51 0.42
C LYS A 121 -12.99 -4.39 1.35
N ARG A 122 -12.82 -4.63 2.66
CA ARG A 122 -13.95 -4.69 3.61
C ARG A 122 -14.35 -3.31 4.14
N PHE A 123 -13.39 -2.49 4.54
CA PHE A 123 -13.66 -1.25 5.27
C PHE A 123 -13.69 0.00 4.38
N VAL A 124 -12.93 -0.01 3.29
CA VAL A 124 -12.84 1.15 2.38
C VAL A 124 -13.84 0.99 1.24
N PHE A 125 -13.75 -0.11 0.49
CA PHE A 125 -14.50 -0.32 -0.76
C PHE A 125 -15.61 -1.39 -0.66
N GLY A 126 -15.97 -1.81 0.56
CA GLY A 126 -16.94 -2.89 0.80
C GLY A 126 -18.41 -2.49 0.81
N GLY A 127 -18.72 -1.28 0.35
CA GLY A 127 -20.09 -0.75 0.23
C GLY A 127 -20.63 -0.83 -1.19
#